data_AF-A0A8T0C649-F1
#
_entry.id   AF-A0A8T0C649-F1
#
_cell.length_a   1.000
_cell.length_b   1.000
_cell.length_c   1.000
_cell.angle_alpha   90.00
_cell.angle_beta   90.00
_cell.angle_gamma   90.00
#
_symmetry.space_group_name_H-M   'P 1'
#
loop_
_entity.id
_entity.type
_entity.pdbx_description
1 polymer ?
#
loop_
_entity_poly.entity_id
_entity_poly.type
_entity_poly.pdbx_seq_one_letter_code
_entity_poly.pdbx_strand_id
1 'polypeptide(L)'
;MRVHHIDFKNDYLGIPQTEALYVQEVMRSIFIFLCLVSFNSLAKESCEIGDVGLDSESSKVEELFYVGTCHYRNQDYDKAATNWSALISNAETSDSDNELIISANNNLGFLLFFGFGVKQDQKQALKHWSYAISLGHTESEFHLCHAYADKEQPTFNLSKASMHCKKAQLIYQGIEEPDEDEKLILKKINSYLKGLE
;
A
#
# COMPACT_ATOMS: atom_id res chain seq x y z
N MET A 1 3.21 18.39 10.09
CA MET A 1 2.14 18.31 9.08
C MET A 1 2.05 16.83 8.74
N ARG A 2 0.97 16.14 9.10
CA ARG A 2 0.88 14.68 8.90
C ARG A 2 0.85 14.45 7.39
N VAL A 3 1.90 13.88 6.80
CA VAL A 3 1.85 13.43 5.40
C VAL A 3 0.59 12.56 5.30
N HIS A 4 -0.33 12.90 4.41
CA HIS A 4 -1.55 12.12 4.22
C HIS A 4 -1.13 10.71 3.81
N HIS A 5 -1.10 9.79 4.78
CA HIS A 5 -0.79 8.39 4.55
C HIS A 5 -1.76 7.85 3.50
N ILE A 6 -1.20 7.23 2.47
CA ILE A 6 -2.02 6.45 1.55
C ILE A 6 -2.60 5.30 2.37
N ASP A 7 -3.91 5.22 2.39
CA ASP A 7 -4.62 4.16 3.10
C ASP A 7 -4.52 2.85 2.32
N PHE A 8 -3.37 2.16 2.40
CA PHE A 8 -3.20 0.80 1.90
C PHE A 8 -4.04 -0.22 2.70
N LYS A 9 -4.64 0.22 3.81
CA LYS A 9 -5.23 -0.66 4.82
C LYS A 9 -6.49 -1.34 4.27
N ASN A 10 -7.24 -0.68 3.38
CA ASN A 10 -8.36 -1.29 2.64
C ASN A 10 -7.93 -2.33 1.59
N ASP A 11 -6.79 -2.12 0.92
CA ASP A 11 -6.37 -3.00 -0.16
C ASP A 11 -5.85 -4.35 0.35
N TYR A 12 -5.25 -4.41 1.56
CA TYR A 12 -4.86 -5.68 2.20
C TYR A 12 -6.05 -6.59 2.54
N LEU A 13 -7.23 -6.00 2.78
CA LEU A 13 -8.45 -6.70 3.20
C LEU A 13 -9.31 -7.14 2.02
N GLY A 14 -9.14 -6.47 0.88
CA GLY A 14 -9.76 -6.84 -0.39
C GLY A 14 -9.02 -7.92 -1.18
N ILE A 15 -7.80 -8.29 -0.78
CA ILE A 15 -7.04 -9.38 -1.44
C ILE A 15 -7.71 -10.72 -1.06
N PRO A 16 -8.33 -11.43 -2.00
CA PRO A 16 -8.95 -12.71 -1.69
C PRO A 16 -7.86 -13.67 -1.21
N GLN A 17 -7.95 -14.11 0.05
CA GLN A 17 -7.21 -15.29 0.49
C GLN A 17 -7.87 -16.48 -0.23
N THR A 18 -7.25 -16.90 -1.34
CA THR A 18 -7.52 -18.14 -2.10
C THR A 18 -8.99 -18.48 -2.41
N GLU A 19 -9.64 -17.77 -3.35
CA GLU A 19 -10.80 -18.31 -4.11
C GLU A 19 -10.81 -17.89 -5.59
N ALA A 20 -9.64 -17.93 -6.25
CA ALA A 20 -9.55 -17.74 -7.70
C ALA A 20 -9.98 -19.01 -8.45
N LEU A 21 -11.27 -19.40 -8.39
CA LEU A 21 -11.91 -20.33 -9.34
C LEU A 21 -13.44 -20.41 -9.29
N TYR A 22 -14.16 -19.72 -8.39
CA TYR A 22 -15.62 -19.93 -8.25
C TYR A 22 -16.52 -18.79 -8.80
N VAL A 23 -15.99 -17.59 -9.00
CA VAL A 23 -16.84 -16.40 -9.28
C VAL A 23 -17.21 -16.25 -10.77
N GLN A 24 -16.56 -16.99 -11.68
CA GLN A 24 -16.78 -16.82 -13.12
C GLN A 24 -18.05 -17.50 -13.65
N GLU A 25 -18.59 -18.51 -12.97
CA GLU A 25 -19.79 -19.22 -13.42
C GLU A 25 -21.10 -18.64 -12.84
N VAL A 26 -21.08 -18.05 -11.64
CA VAL A 26 -22.30 -17.55 -10.97
C VAL A 26 -22.78 -16.22 -11.57
N MET A 27 -21.87 -15.42 -12.15
CA MET A 27 -22.18 -14.10 -12.74
C MET A 27 -22.93 -14.15 -14.08
N ARG A 28 -23.05 -15.31 -14.74
CA ARG A 28 -23.79 -15.43 -16.01
C ARG A 28 -25.30 -15.55 -15.84
N SER A 29 -25.80 -15.87 -14.64
CA SER A 29 -27.22 -16.17 -14.41
C SER A 29 -28.00 -15.06 -13.71
N ILE A 30 -27.34 -13.98 -13.25
CA ILE A 30 -27.99 -12.87 -12.52
C ILE A 30 -28.30 -11.68 -13.45
N PHE A 31 -27.83 -11.70 -14.69
CA PHE A 31 -27.80 -10.55 -15.61
C PHE A 31 -29.16 -10.13 -16.25
N ILE A 32 -30.30 -10.62 -15.77
CA ILE A 32 -31.60 -10.37 -16.44
C ILE A 32 -32.66 -9.67 -15.55
N PHE A 33 -32.42 -9.34 -14.27
CA PHE A 33 -33.53 -8.85 -13.44
C PHE A 33 -33.39 -7.58 -12.59
N LEU A 34 -32.30 -6.80 -12.64
CA LEU A 34 -32.24 -5.52 -11.93
C LEU A 34 -31.56 -4.40 -12.75
N CYS A 35 -32.14 -4.10 -13.92
CA CYS A 35 -32.02 -2.76 -14.49
C CYS A 35 -32.90 -1.83 -13.65
N LEU A 36 -32.29 -0.96 -12.83
CA LEU A 36 -32.80 0.31 -12.24
C LEU A 36 -32.15 0.59 -10.86
N VAL A 37 -30.84 0.41 -10.75
CA VAL A 37 -30.06 1.17 -9.77
C VAL A 37 -29.22 2.13 -10.58
N SER A 38 -29.49 3.42 -10.40
CA SER A 38 -28.68 4.51 -10.88
C SER A 38 -27.23 4.21 -10.49
N PHE A 39 -26.44 3.74 -11.45
CA PHE A 39 -24.99 3.79 -11.34
C PHE A 39 -24.66 5.28 -11.24
N ASN A 40 -24.53 5.78 -10.01
CA ASN A 40 -23.77 6.99 -9.78
C ASN A 40 -22.39 6.66 -10.34
N SER A 41 -22.09 7.18 -11.52
CA SER A 41 -20.74 7.27 -12.04
C SER A 41 -19.92 7.98 -10.98
N LEU A 42 -19.14 7.24 -10.20
CA LEU A 42 -18.09 7.81 -9.37
C LEU A 42 -17.06 8.34 -10.37
N ALA A 43 -17.22 9.59 -10.80
CA ALA A 43 -16.23 10.24 -11.66
C ALA A 43 -14.92 10.27 -10.87
N LYS A 44 -13.85 9.76 -11.47
CA LYS A 44 -12.51 9.78 -10.87
C LYS A 44 -12.13 11.21 -10.50
N GLU A 45 -11.44 11.38 -9.38
CA GLU A 45 -10.89 12.70 -9.04
C GLU A 45 -9.85 13.10 -10.10
N SER A 46 -9.77 14.39 -10.40
CA SER A 46 -8.71 14.90 -11.27
C SER A 46 -7.38 14.87 -10.52
N CYS A 47 -6.32 14.45 -11.20
CA CYS A 47 -4.96 14.39 -10.64
C CYS A 47 -4.05 15.48 -11.23
N GLU A 48 -4.62 16.61 -11.63
CA GLU A 48 -3.85 17.80 -11.98
C GLU A 48 -3.29 18.48 -10.73
N ILE A 49 -2.23 19.28 -10.90
CA ILE A 49 -1.48 19.92 -9.80
C ILE A 49 -2.41 20.67 -8.84
N GLY A 50 -3.31 21.50 -9.37
CA GLY A 50 -4.25 22.28 -8.55
C GLY A 50 -5.26 21.43 -7.77
N ASP A 51 -5.64 20.28 -8.31
CA ASP A 51 -6.66 19.41 -7.70
C ASP A 51 -6.12 18.59 -6.54
N VAL A 52 -4.80 18.35 -6.51
CA VAL A 52 -4.11 17.71 -5.38
C VAL A 52 -3.60 18.72 -4.34
N GLY A 53 -4.03 19.98 -4.43
CA GLY A 53 -3.68 21.04 -3.48
C GLY A 53 -2.27 21.61 -3.64
N LEU A 54 -1.66 21.43 -4.82
CA LEU A 54 -0.33 21.96 -5.15
C LEU A 54 -0.45 23.22 -6.02
N ASP A 55 0.62 24.00 -6.05
CA ASP A 55 0.74 25.25 -6.80
C ASP A 55 2.08 25.35 -7.55
N SER A 56 2.37 26.52 -8.14
CA SER A 56 3.59 26.74 -8.92
C SER A 56 4.88 26.74 -8.11
N GLU A 57 4.80 26.88 -6.78
CA GLU A 57 5.95 26.92 -5.87
C GLU A 57 6.25 25.54 -5.27
N SER A 58 5.34 24.57 -5.46
CA SER A 58 5.48 23.21 -4.97
C SER A 58 6.68 22.51 -5.62
N SER A 59 7.40 21.72 -4.83
CA SER A 59 8.59 21.04 -5.31
C SER A 59 8.22 19.90 -6.26
N LYS A 60 9.17 19.50 -7.12
CA LYS A 60 8.95 18.34 -7.98
C LYS A 60 8.74 17.04 -7.19
N VAL A 61 9.30 16.96 -5.98
CA VAL A 61 9.10 15.81 -5.08
C VAL A 61 7.66 15.76 -4.61
N GLU A 62 7.10 16.89 -4.17
CA GLU A 62 5.70 16.99 -3.75
C GLU A 62 4.76 16.64 -4.90
N GLU A 63 5.00 17.22 -6.08
CA GLU A 63 4.21 16.93 -7.29
C GLU A 63 4.14 15.44 -7.58
N LEU A 64 5.30 14.77 -7.68
CA LEU A 64 5.35 13.35 -7.99
C LEU A 64 4.69 12.51 -6.88
N PHE A 65 4.86 12.86 -5.61
CA PHE A 65 4.28 12.10 -4.52
C PHE A 65 2.75 12.18 -4.51
N TYR A 66 2.20 13.40 -4.53
CA TYR A 66 0.76 13.63 -4.37
C TYR A 66 -0.03 13.28 -5.63
N VAL A 67 0.51 13.53 -6.82
CA VAL A 67 -0.11 13.07 -8.08
C VAL A 67 -0.11 11.54 -8.14
N GLY A 68 0.98 10.88 -7.74
CA GLY A 68 1.03 9.42 -7.62
C GLY A 68 -0.01 8.89 -6.63
N THR A 69 -0.21 9.58 -5.50
CA THR A 69 -1.22 9.26 -4.49
C THR A 69 -2.64 9.41 -5.02
N CYS A 70 -2.94 10.48 -5.76
CA CYS A 70 -4.23 10.65 -6.44
C CYS A 70 -4.51 9.51 -7.42
N HIS A 71 -3.52 9.15 -8.25
CA HIS A 71 -3.65 8.01 -9.16
C HIS A 71 -3.91 6.69 -8.43
N TYR A 72 -3.24 6.48 -7.30
CA TYR A 72 -3.49 5.31 -6.46
C TYR A 72 -4.94 5.25 -5.98
N ARG A 73 -5.49 6.35 -5.44
CA ARG A 73 -6.89 6.41 -4.99
C ARG A 73 -7.87 6.19 -6.14
N ASN A 74 -7.52 6.61 -7.34
CA ASN A 74 -8.25 6.35 -8.57
C ASN A 74 -8.06 4.93 -9.16
N GLN A 75 -7.27 4.08 -8.49
CA GLN A 75 -6.86 2.75 -8.95
C GLN A 75 -6.11 2.75 -10.30
N ASP A 76 -5.54 3.90 -10.68
CA ASP A 76 -4.61 4.05 -11.81
C ASP A 76 -3.19 3.66 -11.36
N TYR A 77 -3.02 2.41 -10.92
CA TYR A 77 -1.82 1.95 -10.24
C TYR A 77 -0.54 2.04 -11.10
N ASP A 78 -0.66 1.94 -12.42
CA ASP A 78 0.45 2.09 -13.36
C ASP A 78 1.00 3.52 -13.34
N LYS A 79 0.11 4.52 -13.28
CA LYS A 79 0.47 5.94 -13.15
C LYS A 79 1.00 6.25 -11.76
N ALA A 80 0.42 5.67 -10.72
CA ALA A 80 0.93 5.80 -9.35
C ALA A 80 2.37 5.28 -9.25
N ALA A 81 2.62 4.07 -9.75
CA ALA A 81 3.96 3.48 -9.80
C ALA A 81 4.94 4.30 -10.62
N THR A 82 4.51 4.85 -11.76
CA THR A 82 5.34 5.71 -12.62
C THR A 82 5.79 6.97 -11.86
N ASN A 83 4.86 7.63 -11.18
CA ASN A 83 5.16 8.84 -10.39
C ASN A 83 6.12 8.55 -9.23
N TRP A 84 5.86 7.52 -8.42
CA TRP A 84 6.74 7.18 -7.30
C TRP A 84 8.10 6.65 -7.75
N SER A 85 8.17 5.92 -8.86
CA SER A 85 9.45 5.49 -9.44
C SER A 85 10.27 6.70 -9.92
N ALA A 86 9.62 7.68 -10.55
CA ALA A 86 10.26 8.92 -10.95
C ALA A 86 10.75 9.72 -9.73
N LEU A 87 9.95 9.80 -8.66
CA LEU A 87 10.33 10.46 -7.42
C LEU A 87 11.61 9.83 -6.84
N ILE A 88 11.62 8.51 -6.68
CA ILE A 88 12.77 7.78 -6.11
C ILE A 88 14.03 7.91 -6.97
N SER A 89 13.87 7.98 -8.30
CA SER A 89 15.02 8.02 -9.23
C SER A 89 15.64 9.41 -9.38
N ASN A 90 14.86 10.49 -9.19
CA ASN A 90 15.28 11.87 -9.45
C ASN A 90 15.51 12.68 -8.16
N ALA A 91 15.34 12.09 -6.99
CA ALA A 91 15.53 12.79 -5.72
C ALA A 91 17.01 13.14 -5.50
N GLU A 92 17.33 14.44 -5.52
CA GLU A 92 18.50 14.94 -4.82
C GLU A 92 18.21 14.82 -3.32
N THR A 93 19.14 14.22 -2.56
CA THR A 93 18.97 13.89 -1.14
C THR A 93 19.03 15.16 -0.28
N SER A 94 18.03 16.03 -0.38
CA SER A 94 17.78 17.11 0.56
C SER A 94 17.15 16.51 1.82
N ASP A 95 17.52 17.00 3.00
CA ASP A 95 17.02 16.48 4.27
C ASP A 95 15.50 16.72 4.45
N SER A 96 14.93 17.75 3.80
CA SER A 96 13.51 18.10 3.91
C SER A 96 12.58 17.23 3.06
N ASP A 97 13.07 16.67 1.96
CA ASP A 97 12.27 15.88 1.01
C ASP A 97 12.31 14.37 1.31
N ASN A 98 13.09 13.98 2.32
CA ASN A 98 13.37 12.57 2.63
C ASN A 98 12.10 11.80 3.01
N GLU A 99 11.14 12.41 3.72
CA GLU A 99 9.91 11.72 4.15
C GLU A 99 9.05 11.23 2.98
N LEU A 100 8.85 12.06 1.94
CA LEU A 100 8.06 11.68 0.77
C LEU A 100 8.76 10.59 -0.06
N ILE A 101 10.09 10.60 -0.13
CA ILE A 101 10.88 9.54 -0.78
C ILE A 101 10.75 8.22 -0.02
N ILE A 102 10.79 8.27 1.30
CA ILE A 102 10.61 7.10 2.17
C ILE A 102 9.20 6.53 1.97
N SER A 103 8.16 7.36 2.01
CA SER A 103 6.79 6.92 1.75
C SER A 103 6.60 6.40 0.33
N ALA A 104 7.20 7.03 -0.69
CA ALA A 104 7.17 6.52 -2.06
C ALA A 104 7.79 5.12 -2.17
N ASN A 105 8.90 4.85 -1.46
CA ASN A 105 9.47 3.50 -1.38
C ASN A 105 8.48 2.52 -0.74
N ASN A 106 7.82 2.91 0.36
CA ASN A 106 6.78 2.08 0.97
C ASN A 106 5.68 1.69 -0.04
N ASN A 107 5.19 2.70 -0.74
CA ASN A 107 4.04 2.61 -1.63
C ASN A 107 4.37 1.82 -2.91
N LEU A 108 5.52 2.10 -3.51
CA LEU A 108 6.01 1.34 -4.67
C LEU A 108 6.30 -0.11 -4.30
N GLY A 109 6.81 -0.35 -3.09
CA GLY A 109 6.98 -1.71 -2.56
C GLY A 109 5.67 -2.48 -2.53
N PHE A 110 4.58 -1.85 -2.09
CA PHE A 110 3.23 -2.43 -2.11
C PHE A 110 2.78 -2.81 -3.53
N LEU A 111 2.88 -1.88 -4.49
CA LEU A 111 2.49 -2.15 -5.88
C LEU A 111 3.31 -3.29 -6.49
N LEU A 112 4.62 -3.32 -6.25
CA LEU A 112 5.52 -4.37 -6.73
C LEU A 112 5.21 -5.73 -6.10
N PHE A 113 4.87 -5.77 -4.81
CA PHE A 113 4.60 -7.03 -4.11
C PHE A 113 3.34 -7.72 -4.65
N PHE A 114 2.29 -6.94 -4.94
CA PHE A 114 1.01 -7.46 -5.43
C PHE A 114 0.88 -7.44 -6.96
N GLY A 115 1.76 -6.72 -7.67
CA GLY A 115 1.66 -6.57 -9.12
C GLY A 115 0.53 -5.64 -9.57
N PHE A 116 0.18 -4.64 -8.75
CA PHE A 116 -0.85 -3.67 -9.09
C PHE A 116 -0.27 -2.59 -10.00
N GLY A 117 -0.75 -2.52 -11.25
CA GLY A 117 -0.28 -1.56 -12.26
C GLY A 117 1.15 -1.79 -12.76
N VAL A 118 1.86 -2.77 -12.19
CA VAL A 118 3.24 -3.13 -12.53
C VAL A 118 3.40 -4.65 -12.56
N LYS A 119 4.44 -5.15 -13.23
CA LYS A 119 4.81 -6.56 -13.13
C LYS A 119 5.19 -6.88 -11.68
N GLN A 120 4.57 -7.91 -11.11
CA GLN A 120 4.90 -8.37 -9.76
C GLN A 120 6.40 -8.67 -9.62
N ASP A 121 7.03 -8.08 -8.61
CA ASP A 121 8.41 -8.33 -8.21
C ASP A 121 8.54 -8.20 -6.69
N GLN A 122 8.20 -9.30 -6.00
CA GLN A 122 8.26 -9.36 -4.54
C GLN A 122 9.68 -9.13 -4.00
N LYS A 123 10.73 -9.48 -4.76
CA LYS A 123 12.12 -9.26 -4.33
C LYS A 123 12.46 -7.78 -4.30
N GLN A 124 12.04 -7.02 -5.31
CA GLN A 124 12.20 -5.56 -5.30
C GLN A 124 11.32 -4.92 -4.23
N ALA A 125 10.09 -5.37 -4.04
CA ALA A 125 9.22 -4.88 -2.96
C ALA A 125 9.87 -4.98 -1.58
N LEU A 126 10.43 -6.16 -1.25
CA LEU A 126 11.15 -6.37 0.01
C LEU A 126 12.32 -5.39 0.20
N LYS A 127 13.02 -5.00 -0.88
CA LYS A 127 14.11 -4.03 -0.82
C LYS A 127 13.59 -2.62 -0.54
N HIS A 128 12.53 -2.19 -1.22
CA HIS A 128 11.94 -0.87 -0.99
C HIS A 128 11.44 -0.72 0.45
N TRP A 129 10.72 -1.73 0.97
CA TRP A 129 10.28 -1.73 2.37
C TRP A 129 11.45 -1.78 3.36
N SER A 130 12.48 -2.59 3.11
CA SER A 130 13.67 -2.62 3.97
C SER A 130 14.40 -1.28 4.00
N TYR A 131 14.48 -0.60 2.85
CA TYR A 131 15.05 0.74 2.74
C TYR A 131 14.22 1.77 3.54
N ALA A 132 12.90 1.78 3.37
CA ALA A 132 12.02 2.67 4.10
C ALA A 132 12.13 2.47 5.63
N ILE A 133 12.19 1.22 6.11
CA ILE A 133 12.43 0.90 7.53
C ILE A 133 13.77 1.44 8.01
N SER A 134 14.84 1.32 7.20
CA SER A 134 16.17 1.81 7.59
C SER A 134 16.22 3.32 7.79
N LEU A 135 15.25 4.05 7.23
CA LEU A 135 15.06 5.48 7.38
C LEU A 135 13.92 5.84 8.34
N GLY A 136 13.34 4.87 9.05
CA GLY A 136 12.36 5.09 10.11
C GLY A 136 10.88 4.92 9.71
N HIS A 137 10.57 4.45 8.49
CA HIS A 137 9.18 4.18 8.09
C HIS A 137 8.63 2.94 8.81
N THR A 138 7.73 3.16 9.76
CA THR A 138 7.23 2.11 10.65
C THR A 138 6.18 1.21 9.99
N GLU A 139 5.34 1.74 9.10
CA GLU A 139 4.32 0.96 8.38
C GLU A 139 4.95 -0.17 7.53
N SER A 140 6.15 0.06 7.00
CA SER A 140 6.87 -0.94 6.20
C SER A 140 7.24 -2.19 7.02
N GLU A 141 7.34 -2.10 8.34
CA GLU A 141 7.51 -3.29 9.22
C GLU A 141 6.29 -4.21 9.13
N PHE A 142 5.07 -3.67 9.01
CA PHE A 142 3.87 -4.48 8.80
C PHE A 142 3.89 -5.16 7.42
N HIS A 143 4.32 -4.46 6.38
CA HIS A 143 4.43 -5.05 5.04
C HIS A 143 5.44 -6.21 5.01
N LEU A 144 6.60 -6.05 5.65
CA LEU A 144 7.56 -7.16 5.79
C LEU A 144 7.04 -8.28 6.69
N CYS A 145 6.32 -7.96 7.78
CA CYS A 145 5.63 -8.97 8.59
C CYS A 145 4.71 -9.82 7.73
N HIS A 146 3.82 -9.21 6.94
CA HIS A 146 2.93 -9.94 6.04
C HIS A 146 3.71 -10.78 5.03
N ALA A 147 4.64 -10.17 4.30
CA ALA A 147 5.39 -10.86 3.25
C ALA A 147 6.15 -12.10 3.76
N TYR A 148 6.68 -12.04 4.99
CA TYR A 148 7.40 -13.17 5.57
C TYR A 148 6.51 -14.15 6.35
N ALA A 149 5.35 -13.73 6.85
CA ALA A 149 4.50 -14.57 7.70
C ALA A 149 3.41 -15.34 6.95
N ASP A 150 2.98 -14.86 5.78
CA ASP A 150 2.00 -15.55 4.96
C ASP A 150 2.64 -16.78 4.28
N LYS A 151 2.18 -17.97 4.66
CA LYS A 151 2.67 -19.27 4.15
C LYS A 151 2.36 -19.48 2.67
N GLU A 152 1.41 -18.73 2.11
CA GLU A 152 1.08 -18.78 0.69
C GLU A 152 2.08 -18.00 -0.16
N GLN A 153 2.86 -17.10 0.44
CA GLN A 153 3.83 -16.27 -0.27
C GLN A 153 5.17 -17.01 -0.47
N PRO A 154 5.80 -16.94 -1.67
CA PRO A 154 7.15 -17.46 -1.90
C PRO A 154 8.21 -16.85 -0.97
N THR A 155 7.92 -15.68 -0.41
CA THR A 155 8.79 -14.97 0.53
C THR A 155 8.71 -15.53 1.95
N PHE A 156 7.80 -16.44 2.27
CA PHE A 156 7.59 -16.97 3.62
C PHE A 156 8.91 -17.35 4.32
N ASN A 157 9.11 -16.82 5.53
CA ASN A 157 10.30 -17.08 6.33
C ASN A 157 10.01 -16.86 7.82
N LEU A 158 9.98 -17.95 8.60
CA LEU A 158 9.65 -17.91 10.04
C LEU A 158 10.48 -16.93 10.86
N SER A 159 11.81 -16.91 10.65
CA SER A 159 12.72 -16.07 11.42
C SER A 159 12.49 -14.58 11.14
N LYS A 160 12.40 -14.21 9.86
CA LYS A 160 12.13 -12.83 9.45
C LYS A 160 10.71 -12.41 9.83
N ALA A 161 9.72 -13.30 9.69
CA ALA A 161 8.36 -13.07 10.12
C ALA A 161 8.30 -12.73 11.61
N SER A 162 8.92 -13.56 12.47
CA SER A 162 8.93 -13.28 13.91
C SER A 162 9.60 -11.94 14.22
N MET A 163 10.66 -11.56 13.49
CA MET A 163 11.35 -10.29 13.72
C MET A 163 10.45 -9.09 13.35
N HIS A 164 9.95 -9.05 12.12
CA HIS A 164 9.16 -7.92 11.61
C HIS A 164 7.79 -7.83 12.27
N CYS A 165 7.11 -8.97 12.49
CA CYS A 165 5.79 -8.97 13.13
C CYS A 165 5.84 -8.51 14.59
N LYS A 166 6.89 -8.84 15.35
CA LYS A 166 7.03 -8.34 16.73
C LYS A 166 7.25 -6.83 16.77
N LYS A 167 8.06 -6.29 15.87
CA LYS A 167 8.25 -4.84 15.77
C LYS A 167 6.97 -4.13 15.34
N ALA A 168 6.30 -4.63 14.30
CA ALA A 168 5.01 -4.10 13.86
C ALA A 168 3.99 -4.16 15.00
N GLN A 169 3.90 -5.27 15.74
CA GLN A 169 3.01 -5.39 16.89
C GLN A 169 3.25 -4.27 17.92
N LEU A 170 4.52 -4.02 18.30
CA LEU A 170 4.86 -2.95 19.25
C LEU A 170 4.46 -1.56 18.73
N ILE A 171 4.66 -1.29 17.44
CA ILE A 171 4.27 -0.03 16.80
C ILE A 171 2.75 0.16 16.91
N TYR A 172 1.96 -0.81 16.45
CA TYR A 172 0.49 -0.68 16.40
C TYR A 172 -0.18 -0.82 17.77
N GLN A 173 0.43 -1.51 18.74
CA GLN A 173 -0.03 -1.50 20.14
C GLN A 173 0.21 -0.16 20.83
N GLY A 174 1.22 0.60 20.40
CA GLY A 174 1.59 1.88 20.98
C GLY A 174 0.74 3.06 20.51
N ILE A 175 -0.20 2.85 19.59
CA ILE A 175 -1.11 3.90 19.09
C ILE A 175 -2.18 4.15 20.17
N GLU A 176 -2.26 5.37 20.70
CA GLU A 176 -3.18 5.72 21.80
C GLU A 176 -4.66 5.66 21.39
N GLU A 177 -4.97 6.14 20.19
CA GLU A 177 -6.32 6.19 19.63
C GLU A 177 -6.34 5.56 18.23
N PRO A 178 -6.29 4.22 18.13
CA PRO A 178 -6.19 3.56 16.84
C PRO A 178 -7.51 3.67 16.08
N ASP A 179 -7.41 3.95 14.78
CA ASP A 179 -8.54 3.81 13.86
C ASP A 179 -8.94 2.34 13.64
N GLU A 180 -10.06 2.09 12.96
CA GLU A 180 -10.54 0.72 12.73
C GLU A 180 -9.55 -0.13 11.93
N ASP A 181 -8.82 0.50 11.02
CA ASP A 181 -7.87 -0.17 10.17
C ASP A 181 -6.58 -0.53 10.93
N GLU A 182 -6.11 0.33 11.82
CA GLU A 182 -4.99 0.06 12.75
C GLU A 182 -5.33 -1.09 13.70
N LYS A 183 -6.56 -1.14 14.21
CA LYS A 183 -7.04 -2.28 15.01
C LYS A 183 -7.01 -3.57 14.19
N LEU A 184 -7.37 -3.50 12.91
CA LEU A 184 -7.42 -4.65 12.02
C LEU A 184 -6.02 -5.12 11.60
N ILE A 185 -5.09 -4.20 11.36
CA ILE A 185 -3.67 -4.49 11.16
C ILE A 185 -3.12 -5.19 12.39
N LEU A 186 -3.34 -4.65 13.59
CA LEU A 186 -2.88 -5.26 14.83
C LEU A 186 -3.47 -6.67 15.01
N LYS A 187 -4.77 -6.86 14.72
CA LYS A 187 -5.41 -8.17 14.74
C LYS A 187 -4.74 -9.15 13.77
N LYS A 188 -4.41 -8.71 12.55
CA LYS A 188 -3.72 -9.54 11.54
C LYS A 188 -2.30 -9.88 11.98
N ILE A 189 -1.54 -8.92 12.51
CA ILE A 189 -0.20 -9.15 13.07
C ILE A 189 -0.25 -10.21 14.18
N ASN A 190 -1.22 -10.10 15.11
CA ASN A 190 -1.39 -11.09 16.18
C ASN A 190 -1.74 -12.48 15.64
N SER A 191 -2.54 -12.55 14.57
CA SER A 191 -2.84 -13.82 13.89
C SER A 191 -1.58 -14.43 13.27
N TYR A 192 -0.71 -13.63 12.64
CA TYR A 192 0.56 -14.10 12.13
C TYR A 192 1.44 -14.64 13.25
N LEU A 193 1.64 -13.86 14.32
CA LEU A 193 2.47 -14.27 15.46
C LEU A 193 2.02 -15.58 16.10
N LYS A 194 0.70 -15.77 16.29
CA LYS A 194 0.14 -17.03 16.79
C LYS A 194 0.43 -18.22 15.88
N GLY A 195 0.51 -18.01 14.57
CA GLY A 195 0.83 -19.05 13.59
C GLY A 195 2.32 -19.39 13.46
N LEU A 196 3.19 -18.64 14.15
CA LEU A 196 4.65 -18.83 14.19
C LEU A 196 5.13 -19.57 15.45
N GLU A 197 4.25 -19.73 16.45
CA GLU A 197 4.46 -20.56 17.65
C GLU A 197 4.29 -22.05 17.35
#